data_AF-A0A8S8Z0Y2-F1
#
_entry.id   AF-A0A8S8Z0Y2-F1
#
_cell.length_a   1.000
_cell.length_b   1.000
_cell.length_c   1.000
_cell.angle_alpha   90.00
_cell.angle_beta   90.00
_cell.angle_gamma   90.00
#
_symmetry.space_group_name_H-M   'P 1'
#
loop_
_entity.id
_entity.type
_entity.pdbx_description
1 polymer ?
#
loop_
_entity_poly.entity_id
_entity_poly.type
_entity_poly.pdbx_seq_one_letter_code
_entity_poly.pdbx_strand_id
1 'polypeptide(L)'
;MDPWVLDFGWLIGSYLFGIMLGCLTGLIPGFHVNNVALIALSLSPVAVAIGIPLDAVAGIIVACGTVHTFLNYIPSALVGAPDDNMALALLPGHAC
;
A
#
# COMPACT_ATOMS: atom_id res chain seq x y z
N MET A 1 -8.25 -30.36 -5.15
CA MET A 1 -7.10 -29.48 -4.97
C MET A 1 -6.73 -29.51 -3.51
N ASP A 2 -5.47 -29.75 -3.16
CA ASP A 2 -5.05 -29.69 -1.76
C ASP A 2 -5.37 -28.30 -1.19
N PRO A 3 -5.98 -28.19 0.01
CA PRO A 3 -6.36 -26.91 0.61
C PRO A 3 -5.19 -25.92 0.65
N TRP A 4 -3.99 -26.43 0.91
CA TRP A 4 -2.74 -25.67 0.92
C TRP A 4 -2.42 -24.93 -0.38
N VAL A 5 -2.72 -25.54 -1.53
CA VAL A 5 -2.43 -24.93 -2.84
C VAL A 5 -3.42 -23.80 -3.16
N LEU A 6 -4.67 -23.94 -2.70
CA LEU A 6 -5.69 -22.91 -2.85
C LEU A 6 -5.37 -21.68 -2.00
N ASP A 7 -4.97 -21.88 -0.75
CA ASP A 7 -4.56 -20.78 0.15
C ASP A 7 -3.35 -20.04 -0.41
N PHE A 8 -2.36 -20.77 -0.95
CA PHE A 8 -1.20 -20.17 -1.60
C PHE A 8 -1.58 -19.39 -2.87
N GLY A 9 -2.52 -19.90 -3.66
CA GLY A 9 -3.04 -19.22 -4.84
C GLY A 9 -3.77 -17.92 -4.49
N TRP A 10 -4.61 -17.95 -3.44
CA TRP A 10 -5.26 -16.76 -2.89
C TRP A 10 -4.22 -15.73 -2.42
N LEU A 11 -3.22 -16.17 -1.67
CA LEU A 11 -2.17 -15.31 -1.17
C LEU A 11 -1.43 -14.61 -2.32
N ILE A 12 -0.92 -15.36 -3.30
CA ILE A 12 -0.20 -14.79 -4.44
C ILE A 12 -1.07 -13.81 -5.24
N GLY A 13 -2.31 -14.20 -5.54
CA GLY A 13 -3.27 -13.33 -6.25
C GLY A 13 -3.53 -12.03 -5.50
N SER A 14 -3.67 -12.12 -4.18
CA SER A 14 -3.91 -10.98 -3.29
C SER A 14 -2.74 -9.98 -3.28
N TYR A 15 -1.50 -10.47 -3.23
CA TYR A 15 -0.30 -9.63 -3.28
C TYR A 15 -0.17 -8.94 -4.64
N LEU A 16 -0.35 -9.67 -5.75
CA LEU A 16 -0.28 -9.08 -7.10
C LEU A 16 -1.32 -7.98 -7.30
N PHE A 17 -2.54 -8.20 -6.84
CA PHE A 17 -3.61 -7.21 -6.91
C PHE A 17 -3.32 -5.98 -6.03
N GLY A 18 -2.86 -6.21 -4.79
CA GLY A 18 -2.44 -5.14 -3.89
C GLY A 18 -1.30 -4.28 -4.45
N ILE A 19 -0.30 -4.89 -5.10
CA ILE A 19 0.80 -4.17 -5.78
C ILE A 19 0.25 -3.26 -6.87
N MET A 20 -0.65 -3.75 -7.72
CA MET A 20 -1.25 -2.94 -8.81
C MET A 20 -2.02 -1.73 -8.26
N LEU A 21 -2.83 -1.93 -7.21
CA LEU A 21 -3.56 -0.84 -6.54
C LEU A 21 -2.61 0.15 -5.84
N GLY A 22 -1.56 -0.35 -5.21
CA GLY A 22 -0.51 0.47 -4.59
C GLY A 22 0.22 1.33 -5.62
N CYS A 23 0.50 0.77 -6.81
CA CYS A 23 1.07 1.53 -7.93
C CYS A 23 0.18 2.66 -8.39
N LEU A 24 -1.11 2.38 -8.60
CA LEU A 24 -2.09 3.38 -9.05
C LEU A 24 -2.22 4.52 -8.03
N THR A 25 -2.28 4.20 -6.74
CA THR A 25 -2.49 5.21 -5.70
C THR A 25 -1.21 5.96 -5.33
N GLY A 26 -0.04 5.31 -5.39
CA GLY A 26 1.24 5.92 -5.00
C GLY A 26 1.84 6.86 -6.05
N LEU A 27 1.45 6.70 -7.33
CA LEU A 27 1.90 7.59 -8.41
C LEU A 27 1.10 8.90 -8.51
N ILE A 28 -0.07 8.98 -7.88
CA ILE A 28 -0.94 10.16 -7.92
C ILE A 28 -0.48 11.15 -6.85
N PRO A 29 0.09 12.30 -7.22
CA PRO A 29 0.51 13.31 -6.24
C PRO A 29 -0.74 13.85 -5.50
N GLY A 30 -0.64 13.98 -4.16
CA GLY A 30 -1.70 14.49 -3.29
C GLY A 30 -2.55 13.43 -2.58
N PHE A 31 -2.37 12.13 -2.85
CA PHE A 31 -2.93 11.07 -2.01
C PHE A 31 -2.01 10.81 -0.81
N HIS A 32 -2.46 11.14 0.39
CA HIS A 32 -1.74 10.83 1.62
C HIS A 32 -1.90 9.33 1.98
N VAL A 33 -0.82 8.72 2.47
CA VAL A 33 -0.79 7.32 2.95
C VAL A 33 -1.97 7.02 3.87
N ASN A 34 -2.29 7.93 4.80
CA ASN A 34 -3.40 7.76 5.76
C ASN A 34 -4.77 7.62 5.08
N ASN A 35 -5.04 8.35 3.99
CA ASN A 35 -6.32 8.28 3.29
C ASN A 35 -6.44 6.95 2.53
N VAL A 36 -5.35 6.49 1.93
CA VAL A 36 -5.31 5.18 1.26
C VAL A 36 -5.48 4.04 2.26
N ALA A 37 -4.83 4.12 3.42
CA ALA A 37 -5.00 3.14 4.49
C ALA A 37 -6.43 3.10 5.03
N LEU A 38 -7.08 4.25 5.23
CA LEU A 38 -8.49 4.33 5.65
C LEU A 38 -9.45 3.76 4.59
N ILE A 39 -9.21 4.04 3.31
CA ILE A 39 -10.01 3.49 2.20
C ILE A 39 -9.84 1.97 2.17
N ALA A 40 -8.60 1.47 2.20
CA ALA A 40 -8.32 0.04 2.22
C ALA A 40 -8.96 -0.68 3.43
N LEU A 41 -8.90 -0.07 4.61
CA LEU A 41 -9.51 -0.59 5.83
C LEU A 41 -11.04 -0.60 5.74
N SER A 42 -11.67 0.45 5.22
CA SER A 42 -13.13 0.53 5.06
C SER A 42 -13.69 -0.44 4.02
N LEU A 43 -12.88 -0.86 3.04
CA LEU A 43 -13.22 -1.88 2.06
C LEU A 43 -13.03 -3.31 2.58
N SER A 44 -12.29 -3.50 3.68
CA SER A 44 -12.03 -4.84 4.25
C SER A 44 -13.30 -5.64 4.63
N PRO A 45 -14.38 -5.05 5.21
CA PRO A 45 -15.59 -5.80 5.55
C PRO A 45 -16.35 -6.24 4.29
N VAL A 46 -16.29 -5.43 3.23
CA VAL A 46 -16.91 -5.74 1.94
C VAL A 46 -16.20 -6.92 1.28
N ALA A 47 -14.87 -6.93 1.32
CA ALA A 47 -14.05 -8.02 0.78
C ALA A 47 -14.32 -9.36 1.49
N VAL A 48 -14.47 -9.34 2.82
CA VAL A 48 -14.84 -10.54 3.58
C VAL A 48 -16.28 -10.97 3.26
N ALA A 49 -17.21 -10.03 3.08
CA ALA A 49 -18.61 -10.33 2.76
C ALA A 49 -18.81 -10.98 1.38
N ILE A 50 -17.93 -10.70 0.42
CA ILE A 50 -17.95 -11.35 -0.91
C ILE A 50 -17.24 -12.71 -0.94
N GLY A 51 -16.78 -13.21 0.21
CA GLY A 51 -16.19 -14.55 0.35
C GLY A 51 -14.68 -14.61 0.09
N ILE A 52 -13.98 -13.47 0.04
CA ILE A 52 -12.50 -13.47 0.02
C ILE A 52 -12.00 -13.82 1.43
N PRO A 53 -11.05 -14.76 1.56
CA PRO A 53 -10.55 -15.15 2.86
C PRO A 53 -9.72 -14.02 3.50
N LEU A 54 -9.74 -13.93 4.83
CA LEU A 54 -9.24 -12.78 5.58
C LEU A 54 -7.73 -12.55 5.39
N ASP A 55 -6.98 -13.63 5.25
CA ASP A 55 -5.55 -13.67 4.92
C ASP A 55 -5.24 -13.03 3.56
N ALA A 56 -6.06 -13.28 2.54
CA ALA A 56 -5.94 -12.61 1.24
C ALA A 56 -6.27 -11.12 1.34
N VAL A 57 -7.30 -10.73 2.11
CA VAL A 57 -7.60 -9.31 2.35
C VAL A 57 -6.44 -8.60 3.05
N ALA A 58 -5.85 -9.23 4.06
CA ALA A 58 -4.66 -8.72 4.74
C ALA A 58 -3.48 -8.58 3.77
N GLY A 59 -3.25 -9.57 2.91
CA GLY A 59 -2.23 -9.53 1.85
C GLY A 59 -2.38 -8.33 0.91
N ILE A 60 -3.61 -8.05 0.44
CA ILE A 60 -3.90 -6.87 -0.41
C ILE A 60 -3.54 -5.58 0.31
N ILE A 61 -3.96 -5.41 1.56
CA ILE A 61 -3.75 -4.18 2.32
C ILE A 61 -2.26 -3.94 2.57
N VAL A 62 -1.54 -4.98 3.00
CA VAL A 62 -0.09 -4.90 3.26
C VAL A 62 0.67 -4.58 1.98
N ALA A 63 0.37 -5.28 0.88
CA ALA A 63 1.03 -5.06 -0.41
C ALA A 63 0.75 -3.64 -0.94
N CYS A 64 -0.52 -3.22 -0.94
CA CYS A 64 -0.95 -1.91 -1.40
C CYS A 64 -0.31 -0.79 -0.59
N GLY A 65 -0.38 -0.86 0.75
CA GLY A 65 0.21 0.15 1.64
C GLY A 65 1.73 0.27 1.49
N THR A 66 2.42 -0.87 1.33
CA THR A 66 3.87 -0.88 1.10
C THR A 66 4.22 -0.20 -0.23
N VAL A 67 3.63 -0.64 -1.34
CA VAL A 67 3.93 -0.10 -2.67
C VAL A 67 3.51 1.37 -2.79
N HIS A 68 2.34 1.73 -2.26
CA HIS A 68 1.87 3.10 -2.22
C HIS A 68 2.88 4.00 -1.50
N THR A 69 3.29 3.61 -0.28
CA THR A 69 4.24 4.39 0.51
C THR A 69 5.55 4.56 -0.23
N PHE A 70 6.13 3.47 -0.76
CA PHE A 70 7.37 3.51 -1.53
C PHE A 70 7.29 4.39 -2.79
N LEU A 71 6.19 4.31 -3.54
CA LEU A 71 6.05 5.09 -4.76
C LEU A 71 5.69 6.54 -4.49
N ASN A 72 4.97 6.83 -3.39
CA ASN A 72 4.70 8.20 -2.96
C ASN A 72 6.00 8.96 -2.65
N TYR A 73 7.09 8.26 -2.28
CA TYR A 73 8.42 8.88 -2.15
C TYR A 73 8.98 9.43 -3.47
N ILE A 74 8.57 8.91 -4.63
CA ILE A 74 9.18 9.26 -5.93
C ILE A 74 8.68 10.63 -6.43
N PRO A 75 7.36 10.92 -6.52
CA PRO A 75 6.87 12.25 -6.90
C PRO A 75 7.33 13.34 -5.93
N SER A 76 7.32 13.07 -4.63
CA SER A 76 7.75 14.02 -3.59
C SER A 76 9.25 14.35 -3.68
N ALA A 77 10.11 13.35 -3.93
CA ALA A 77 11.54 13.56 -4.18
C ALA A 77 11.84 14.30 -5.50
N LEU A 78 11.06 14.05 -6.56
CA LEU A 78 11.29 14.64 -7.89
C LEU A 78 10.67 16.05 -8.06
N VAL A 79 9.58 16.36 -7.36
CA VAL A 79 8.89 17.67 -7.44
C VAL A 79 9.50 18.71 -6.47
N GLY A 80 10.36 18.29 -5.53
CA GLY A 80 11.15 19.20 -4.70
C GLY A 80 10.34 20.00 -3.67
N ALA A 81 9.05 19.71 -3.51
CA ALA A 81 8.21 20.20 -2.43
C ALA A 81 8.05 19.06 -1.42
N PRO A 82 8.92 18.97 -0.39
CA PRO A 82 8.77 17.95 0.63
C PRO A 82 7.44 18.12 1.35
N ASP A 83 6.66 17.05 1.43
CA ASP A 83 5.62 16.95 2.45
C ASP A 83 6.27 17.11 3.83
N ASP A 84 5.58 17.73 4.79
CA ASP A 84 6.12 18.03 6.13
C ASP A 84 6.72 16.79 6.83
N ASN A 85 6.27 15.58 6.46
CA ASN A 85 6.77 14.31 6.96
C ASN A 85 8.11 13.84 6.33
N MET A 86 8.50 14.40 5.18
CA MET A 86 9.82 14.23 4.56
C MET A 86 10.86 15.26 4.99
N ALA A 87 10.43 16.37 5.62
CA ALA A 87 11.34 17.40 6.08
C ALA A 87 12.43 16.84 7.00
N LEU A 88 12.11 15.83 7.82
CA LEU A 88 13.07 15.14 8.69
C LEU A 88 14.03 14.19 7.95
N ALA A 89 13.61 13.61 6.81
CA ALA A 89 14.49 12.78 5.98
C ALA A 89 15.42 13.63 5.09
N LEU A 90 15.05 14.89 4.87
CA LEU A 90 15.80 15.91 4.12
C LEU A 90 16.69 16.81 5.01
N LEU A 91 16.94 16.45 6.26
CA LEU A 91 18.11 16.96 6.97
C LEU A 91 19.31 16.01 6.77
N PRO A 92 20.06 16.06 5.64
CA PRO A 92 21.44 15.69 5.69
C PRO A 92 22.18 16.84 6.40
N GLY A 93 22.44 16.71 7.71
CA GLY A 93 23.48 17.54 8.35
C GLY A 93 23.17 18.23 9.67
N HIS A 94 22.58 17.55 10.66
CA HIS A 94 22.67 18.02 12.06
C HIS A 94 23.18 16.92 13.00
N ALA A 95 24.42 16.51 12.77
CA ALA A 95 25.28 15.89 13.78
C ALA A 95 26.75 16.10 13.39
N CYS A 96 27.21 17.36 13.44
CA CYS A 96 28.59 17.78 13.69
C CYS A 96 28.54 19.16 14.35
#